data_AF-C7ZR93-F1
#
_entry.id   AF-C7ZR93-F1
#
_cell.length_a   1.000
_cell.length_b   1.000
_cell.length_c   1.000
_cell.angle_alpha   90.00
_cell.angle_beta   90.00
_cell.angle_gamma   90.00
#
_symmetry.space_group_name_H-M   'P 1'
#
loop_
_entity.id
_entity.type
_entity.pdbx_description
1 polymer ?
#
loop_
_entity_poly.entity_id
_entity_poly.type
_entity_poly.pdbx_seq_one_letter_code
_entity_poly.pdbx_strand_id
1 'polypeptide(L)'
;MERLSTNPYILQRLRPHANELPFAVDSKIVQELTGSTLPSLHKAGHLFLADHSYQKDYFAQEGRYAAAYQALFYLDDQSHQFLPLAIKTNIGTHAIAEIIHLAALRTISSRHPVFALLERLIYQAYAIRPIGNKILFNPSGLINQNFAFSNVAIRKFATDFYPTIAGPVRSNYFEANLRSRGLLNVTHRPDLPHFPFYKDGARIIRVIRTFIKSFVKSTYKSDKVLAKDWELQA
;
A
#
# COMPACT_ATOMS: atom_id res chain seq x y z
N MET A 1 1.31 -11.29 -12.27
CA MET A 1 2.34 -10.20 -12.16
C MET A 1 1.86 -8.84 -11.63
N GLU A 2 0.81 -8.17 -12.15
CA GLU A 2 0.48 -6.77 -11.73
C GLU A 2 0.46 -6.48 -10.22
N ARG A 3 0.07 -7.48 -9.41
CA ARG A 3 0.02 -7.41 -7.94
C ARG A 3 1.39 -7.20 -7.28
N LEU A 4 2.46 -7.23 -8.07
CA LEU A 4 3.86 -7.05 -7.71
C LEU A 4 4.52 -5.87 -8.47
N SER A 5 3.73 -5.09 -9.21
CA SER A 5 4.18 -3.91 -9.96
C SER A 5 3.19 -2.75 -9.87
N THR A 6 2.20 -2.67 -10.76
CA THR A 6 1.22 -1.57 -10.89
C THR A 6 0.36 -1.36 -9.65
N ASN A 7 0.20 -2.41 -8.84
CA ASN A 7 -0.49 -2.36 -7.56
C ASN A 7 0.14 -3.36 -6.59
N PRO A 8 1.10 -2.92 -5.77
CA PRO A 8 1.85 -3.79 -4.87
C PRO A 8 1.33 -3.74 -3.43
N TYR A 9 0.23 -3.02 -3.14
CA TYR A 9 -0.17 -2.67 -1.78
C TYR A 9 -1.22 -3.59 -1.15
N ILE A 10 -2.07 -4.24 -1.95
CA ILE A 10 -3.13 -5.10 -1.42
C ILE A 10 -2.68 -6.56 -1.17
N LEU A 11 -1.73 -7.07 -1.96
CA LEU A 11 -1.37 -8.50 -1.93
C LEU A 11 -0.76 -8.90 -0.57
N GLN A 12 -1.19 -10.03 -0.01
CA GLN A 12 -0.60 -10.64 1.18
C GLN A 12 -0.45 -12.15 1.00
N ARG A 13 0.59 -12.75 1.58
CA ARG A 13 0.78 -14.21 1.61
C ARG A 13 -0.05 -14.83 2.74
N LEU A 14 -0.84 -15.86 2.44
CA LEU A 14 -1.61 -16.58 3.46
C LEU A 14 -0.68 -17.37 4.39
N ARG A 15 -0.98 -17.36 5.70
CA ARG A 15 -0.16 -18.00 6.74
C ARG A 15 -0.88 -19.27 7.26
N PRO A 16 -0.27 -20.48 7.18
CA PRO A 16 -0.94 -21.75 7.51
C PRO A 16 -1.64 -21.81 8.88
N HIS A 17 -1.12 -21.05 9.85
CA HIS A 17 -1.55 -21.07 11.25
C HIS A 17 -2.13 -19.72 11.71
N ALA A 18 -2.41 -18.78 10.80
CA ALA A 18 -2.92 -17.45 11.13
C ALA A 18 -3.84 -16.82 10.08
N ASN A 19 -4.05 -17.46 8.93
CA ASN A 19 -5.08 -17.12 7.96
C ASN A 19 -5.74 -18.42 7.48
N GLU A 20 -7.06 -18.40 7.35
CA GLU A 20 -7.80 -19.50 6.72
C GLU A 20 -7.81 -19.34 5.18
N LEU A 21 -8.34 -20.33 4.47
CA LEU A 21 -8.62 -20.18 3.04
C LEU A 21 -9.83 -19.23 2.87
N PRO A 22 -9.75 -18.19 2.01
CA PRO A 22 -10.79 -17.16 1.92
C PRO A 22 -12.11 -17.68 1.30
N PHE A 23 -12.03 -18.73 0.49
CA PHE A 23 -13.16 -19.42 -0.13
C PHE A 23 -12.73 -20.82 -0.57
N ALA A 24 -13.70 -21.71 -0.77
CA ALA A 24 -13.47 -23.03 -1.36
C ALA A 24 -13.35 -22.95 -2.89
N VAL A 25 -12.56 -23.84 -3.47
CA VAL A 25 -12.47 -24.10 -4.91
C VAL A 25 -12.55 -25.61 -5.11
N ASP A 26 -13.17 -26.07 -6.20
CA ASP A 26 -13.23 -27.50 -6.52
C ASP A 26 -11.83 -28.12 -6.58
N SER A 27 -11.68 -29.29 -5.94
CA SER A 27 -10.37 -29.94 -5.77
C SER A 27 -9.81 -30.53 -7.06
N LYS A 28 -10.65 -30.90 -8.03
CA LYS A 28 -10.19 -31.35 -9.35
C LYS A 28 -9.64 -30.17 -10.14
N ILE A 29 -10.37 -29.06 -10.17
CA ILE A 29 -9.92 -27.82 -10.83
C ILE A 29 -8.57 -27.35 -10.26
N VAL A 30 -8.38 -27.42 -8.93
CA VAL A 30 -7.08 -27.07 -8.31
C VAL A 30 -5.98 -28.07 -8.68
N GLN A 31 -6.28 -29.37 -8.68
CA GLN A 31 -5.34 -30.43 -9.03
C GLN A 31 -4.90 -30.36 -10.51
N GLU A 32 -5.83 -30.03 -11.41
CA GLU A 32 -5.59 -29.82 -12.84
C GLU A 32 -4.78 -28.54 -13.11
N LEU A 33 -5.06 -27.44 -12.40
CA LEU A 33 -4.38 -26.15 -12.60
C LEU A 33 -3.02 -26.02 -11.90
N THR A 34 -2.72 -26.85 -10.89
CA THR A 34 -1.53 -26.67 -10.03
C THR A 34 -0.72 -27.95 -9.77
N GLY A 35 -1.21 -29.12 -10.18
CA GLY A 35 -0.63 -30.42 -9.82
C GLY A 35 -0.71 -30.75 -8.32
N SER A 36 -1.40 -29.93 -7.51
CA SER A 36 -1.42 -29.97 -6.05
C SER A 36 -2.81 -29.64 -5.49
N THR A 37 -2.94 -29.54 -4.17
CA THR A 37 -4.20 -29.20 -3.48
C THR A 37 -4.10 -27.87 -2.73
N LEU A 38 -5.24 -27.18 -2.54
CA LEU A 38 -5.28 -25.93 -1.76
C LEU A 38 -4.69 -26.10 -0.34
N PRO A 39 -5.00 -27.15 0.44
CA PRO A 39 -4.34 -27.38 1.73
C PRO A 39 -2.82 -27.55 1.63
N SER A 40 -2.31 -28.25 0.61
CA SER A 40 -0.87 -28.40 0.38
C SER A 40 -0.19 -27.06 0.07
N LEU A 41 -0.72 -26.31 -0.89
CA LEU A 41 -0.22 -24.97 -1.27
C LEU A 41 -0.35 -23.97 -0.12
N HIS A 42 -1.41 -24.07 0.69
CA HIS A 42 -1.60 -23.25 1.88
C HIS A 42 -0.54 -23.57 2.93
N LYS A 43 -0.32 -24.85 3.24
CA LYS A 43 0.67 -25.33 4.23
C LYS A 43 2.11 -24.97 3.85
N ALA A 44 2.47 -25.09 2.57
CA ALA A 44 3.74 -24.60 2.03
C ALA A 44 3.83 -23.05 2.03
N GLY A 45 2.70 -22.37 2.12
CA GLY A 45 2.61 -20.91 2.12
C GLY A 45 2.83 -20.30 0.74
N HIS A 46 2.45 -21.03 -0.31
CA HIS A 46 2.56 -20.64 -1.72
C HIS A 46 1.32 -19.85 -2.19
N LEU A 47 0.25 -19.79 -1.38
CA LEU A 47 -0.95 -19.01 -1.64
C LEU A 47 -0.82 -17.54 -1.19
N PHE A 48 -1.37 -16.64 -2.00
CA PHE A 48 -1.45 -15.21 -1.74
C PHE A 48 -2.87 -14.69 -2.06
N LEU A 49 -3.32 -13.68 -1.33
CA LEU A 49 -4.64 -13.07 -1.44
C LEU A 49 -4.51 -11.56 -1.66
N ALA A 50 -5.33 -11.02 -2.56
CA ALA A 50 -5.70 -9.61 -2.58
C ALA A 50 -7.21 -9.51 -2.31
N ASP A 51 -7.58 -8.93 -1.17
CA ASP A 51 -8.96 -8.95 -0.69
C ASP A 51 -9.68 -7.63 -0.96
N HIS A 52 -10.80 -7.69 -1.68
CA HIS A 52 -11.68 -6.55 -1.89
C HIS A 52 -13.15 -6.85 -1.53
N SER A 53 -13.38 -7.86 -0.68
CA SER A 53 -14.69 -8.18 -0.10
C SER A 53 -15.30 -6.99 0.66
N TYR A 54 -14.47 -6.10 1.21
CA TYR A 54 -14.89 -4.84 1.82
C TYR A 54 -15.70 -3.94 0.87
N GLN A 55 -15.57 -4.10 -0.46
CA GLN A 55 -16.34 -3.30 -1.43
C GLN A 55 -17.83 -3.73 -1.49
N LYS A 56 -18.24 -4.81 -0.81
CA LYS A 56 -19.64 -5.27 -0.76
C LYS A 56 -20.55 -4.26 -0.05
N ASP A 57 -19.99 -3.52 0.91
CA ASP A 57 -20.70 -2.56 1.75
C ASP A 57 -20.80 -1.16 1.09
N TYR A 58 -20.53 -1.09 -0.22
CA TYR A 58 -20.51 0.11 -1.03
C TYR A 58 -21.44 -0.06 -2.23
N PHE A 59 -22.42 0.84 -2.36
CA PHE A 59 -23.39 0.79 -3.46
C PHE A 59 -22.80 1.39 -4.74
N ALA A 60 -22.96 0.69 -5.86
CA ALA A 60 -22.71 1.23 -7.18
C ALA A 60 -23.78 2.29 -7.54
N GLN A 61 -23.44 3.20 -8.45
CA GLN A 61 -24.37 4.16 -9.02
C GLN A 61 -25.39 3.46 -9.94
N GLU A 62 -26.54 4.07 -10.17
CA GLU A 62 -27.55 3.57 -11.10
C GLU A 62 -26.96 3.38 -12.52
N GLY A 63 -27.30 2.26 -13.17
CA GLY A 63 -26.71 1.89 -14.46
C GLY A 63 -25.21 1.56 -14.42
N ARG A 64 -24.61 1.41 -13.24
CA ARG A 64 -23.22 0.95 -13.04
C ARG A 64 -23.18 -0.32 -12.21
N TYR A 65 -22.12 -1.11 -12.38
CA TYR A 65 -21.90 -2.38 -11.69
C TYR A 65 -20.48 -2.47 -11.14
N ALA A 66 -20.32 -3.05 -9.96
CA ALA A 66 -19.03 -3.34 -9.34
C ALA A 66 -19.11 -4.68 -8.59
N ALA A 67 -17.98 -5.36 -8.43
CA ALA A 67 -17.88 -6.64 -7.73
C ALA A 67 -16.89 -6.53 -6.56
N ALA A 68 -17.26 -7.09 -5.41
CA ALA A 68 -16.44 -7.16 -4.20
C ALA A 68 -15.67 -8.49 -4.14
N TYR A 69 -14.85 -8.75 -5.15
CA TYR A 69 -14.15 -10.02 -5.33
C TYR A 69 -13.01 -10.20 -4.31
N GLN A 70 -12.64 -11.46 -4.08
CA GLN A 70 -11.37 -11.85 -3.47
C GLN A 70 -10.50 -12.50 -4.54
N ALA A 71 -9.25 -12.09 -4.60
CA ALA A 71 -8.31 -12.47 -5.66
C ALA A 71 -7.21 -13.37 -5.08
N LEU A 72 -7.35 -14.69 -5.26
CA LEU A 72 -6.31 -15.66 -4.88
C LEU A 72 -5.26 -15.77 -5.99
N PHE A 73 -4.02 -16.04 -5.61
CA PHE A 73 -2.84 -16.26 -6.45
C PHE A 73 -2.00 -17.38 -5.85
N TYR A 74 -1.16 -18.03 -6.65
CA TYR A 74 -0.18 -18.98 -6.14
C TYR A 74 1.21 -18.76 -6.76
N LEU A 75 2.25 -19.19 -6.05
CA LEU A 75 3.56 -19.45 -6.63
C LEU A 75 3.58 -20.91 -7.08
N ASP A 76 3.78 -21.13 -8.37
CA ASP A 76 3.96 -22.47 -8.94
C ASP A 76 5.39 -22.96 -8.73
N ASP A 77 5.53 -24.20 -8.29
CA ASP A 77 6.82 -24.86 -8.06
C ASP A 77 7.44 -25.43 -9.35
N GLN A 78 6.65 -25.66 -10.42
CA GLN A 78 7.15 -26.23 -11.67
C GLN A 78 7.77 -25.17 -12.60
N SER A 79 7.08 -24.03 -12.76
CA SER A 79 7.53 -22.90 -13.60
C SER A 79 8.25 -21.80 -12.81
N HIS A 80 8.20 -21.84 -11.47
CA HIS A 80 8.65 -20.77 -10.57
C HIS A 80 7.99 -19.40 -10.87
N GLN A 81 6.69 -19.40 -11.22
CA GLN A 81 5.95 -18.18 -11.56
C GLN A 81 4.84 -17.83 -10.55
N PHE A 82 4.62 -16.52 -10.37
CA PHE A 82 3.50 -16.00 -9.57
C PHE A 82 2.26 -15.82 -10.45
N LEU A 83 1.34 -16.78 -10.37
CA LEU A 83 0.22 -16.96 -11.28
C LEU A 83 -1.13 -16.56 -10.63
N PRO A 84 -2.08 -16.01 -11.42
CA PRO A 84 -3.40 -15.63 -10.92
C PRO A 84 -4.35 -16.81 -10.78
N LEU A 85 -5.22 -16.74 -9.77
CA LEU A 85 -6.47 -17.49 -9.71
C LEU A 85 -7.70 -16.54 -9.80
N ALA A 86 -7.61 -15.30 -9.28
CA ALA A 86 -8.61 -14.21 -9.45
C ALA A 86 -8.00 -12.77 -9.34
N ILE A 87 -8.77 -11.69 -9.61
CA ILE A 87 -8.32 -10.35 -10.12
C ILE A 87 -9.38 -9.22 -9.82
N LYS A 88 -9.19 -7.88 -9.60
CA LYS A 88 -8.06 -6.94 -9.23
C LYS A 88 -8.53 -5.45 -8.95
N THR A 89 -8.07 -4.69 -7.91
CA THR A 89 -8.11 -3.18 -7.77
C THR A 89 -7.23 -2.64 -6.59
N ASN A 90 -7.16 -1.31 -6.33
CA ASN A 90 -5.99 -0.54 -5.80
C ASN A 90 -6.37 0.63 -4.83
N ILE A 91 -5.38 1.28 -4.15
CA ILE A 91 -5.27 2.71 -3.70
C ILE A 91 -4.28 2.89 -2.51
N GLY A 92 -3.63 4.07 -2.41
CA GLY A 92 -2.96 4.64 -1.23
C GLY A 92 -3.21 6.17 -1.12
N THR A 93 -2.93 6.83 0.02
CA THR A 93 -3.47 8.18 0.31
C THR A 93 -2.43 9.33 0.40
N HIS A 94 -2.83 10.53 -0.01
CA HIS A 94 -2.04 11.77 0.10
C HIS A 94 -1.92 12.32 1.54
N ALA A 95 -2.94 12.09 2.36
CA ALA A 95 -3.14 12.83 3.63
C ALA A 95 -2.00 12.68 4.64
N ILE A 96 -1.22 11.60 4.58
CA ILE A 96 -0.09 11.34 5.48
C ILE A 96 1.03 12.37 5.30
N ALA A 97 1.34 12.75 4.06
CA ALA A 97 2.35 13.78 3.79
C ALA A 97 1.85 15.16 4.25
N GLU A 98 0.58 15.47 3.98
CA GLU A 98 -0.03 16.75 4.34
C GLU A 98 -0.11 16.98 5.86
N ILE A 99 -0.40 15.94 6.67
CA ILE A 99 -0.53 16.09 8.13
C ILE A 99 0.83 16.14 8.83
N ILE A 100 1.82 15.36 8.37
CA ILE A 100 3.21 15.45 8.87
C ILE A 100 3.78 16.83 8.55
N HIS A 101 3.55 17.34 7.35
CA HIS A 101 3.97 18.70 6.99
C HIS A 101 3.20 19.77 7.78
N LEU A 102 1.90 19.60 8.03
CA LEU A 102 1.10 20.58 8.79
C LEU A 102 1.52 20.65 10.27
N ALA A 103 2.03 19.56 10.84
CA ALA A 103 2.68 19.60 12.15
C ALA A 103 3.98 20.43 12.08
N ALA A 104 4.89 20.10 11.16
CA ALA A 104 6.16 20.81 10.99
C ALA A 104 5.97 22.32 10.71
N LEU A 105 4.99 22.70 9.89
CA LEU A 105 4.60 24.09 9.60
C LEU A 105 4.16 24.88 10.84
N ARG A 106 3.78 24.19 11.92
CA ARG A 106 3.31 24.80 13.18
C ARG A 106 4.36 24.84 14.28
N THR A 107 5.40 24.02 14.20
CA THR A 107 6.40 23.88 15.28
C THR A 107 7.84 24.16 14.85
N ILE A 108 8.12 24.18 13.54
CA ILE A 108 9.44 24.38 12.97
C ILE A 108 9.53 25.71 12.19
N SER A 109 10.63 26.44 12.38
CA SER A 109 10.89 27.74 11.77
C SER A 109 11.07 27.66 10.25
N SER A 110 10.63 28.70 9.54
CA SER A 110 10.86 28.84 8.10
C SER A 110 12.34 28.96 7.71
N ARG A 111 13.22 29.23 8.68
CA ARG A 111 14.69 29.21 8.51
C ARG A 111 15.32 27.83 8.78
N HIS A 112 14.56 26.85 9.27
CA HIS A 112 15.10 25.58 9.70
C HIS A 112 15.41 24.66 8.49
N PRO A 113 16.60 24.02 8.41
CA PRO A 113 16.96 23.19 7.26
C PRO A 113 16.00 22.03 6.99
N VAL A 114 15.46 21.41 8.05
CA VAL A 114 14.50 20.30 7.91
C VAL A 114 13.18 20.80 7.33
N PHE A 115 12.71 21.98 7.74
CA PHE A 115 11.48 22.56 7.20
C PHE A 115 11.63 22.95 5.72
N ALA A 116 12.76 23.56 5.33
CA ALA A 116 13.04 23.87 3.93
C ALA A 116 13.08 22.63 3.02
N LEU A 117 13.55 21.49 3.55
CA LEU A 117 13.50 20.20 2.84
C LEU A 117 12.07 19.65 2.74
N LEU A 118 11.26 19.79 3.80
CA LEU A 118 9.86 19.35 3.82
C LEU A 118 8.98 20.18 2.87
N GLU A 119 9.14 21.50 2.85
CA GLU A 119 8.50 22.40 1.88
C GLU A 119 8.82 22.00 0.44
N ARG A 120 10.08 21.65 0.14
CA ARG A 120 10.48 21.19 -1.20
C ARG A 120 9.79 19.87 -1.61
N LEU A 121 9.50 19.00 -0.64
CA LEU A 121 8.83 17.71 -0.86
C LEU A 121 7.30 17.81 -0.91
N ILE A 122 6.69 18.81 -0.26
CA ILE A 122 5.24 19.02 -0.22
C ILE A 122 4.71 19.92 -1.35
N TYR A 123 5.60 20.45 -2.20
CA TYR A 123 5.27 21.42 -3.25
C TYR A 123 3.99 21.04 -4.04
N GLN A 124 3.03 21.99 -4.07
CA GLN A 124 1.67 21.85 -4.62
C GLN A 124 0.72 20.83 -3.94
N ALA A 125 1.15 20.00 -2.99
CA ALA A 125 0.32 18.91 -2.45
C ALA A 125 -0.99 19.41 -1.77
N TYR A 126 -0.95 20.55 -1.07
CA TYR A 126 -2.14 21.15 -0.46
C TYR A 126 -3.20 21.62 -1.46
N ALA A 127 -2.88 21.75 -2.76
CA ALA A 127 -3.87 22.04 -3.80
C ALA A 127 -4.71 20.81 -4.20
N ILE A 128 -4.21 19.59 -3.96
CA ILE A 128 -4.82 18.34 -4.42
C ILE A 128 -6.21 18.11 -3.80
N ARG A 129 -6.37 18.28 -2.47
CA ARG A 129 -7.66 18.08 -1.81
C ARG A 129 -8.72 19.15 -2.17
N PRO A 130 -8.41 20.47 -2.19
CA PRO A 130 -9.34 21.50 -2.66
C PRO A 130 -9.76 21.32 -4.13
N ILE A 131 -8.81 21.09 -5.04
CA ILE A 131 -9.11 20.85 -6.47
C ILE A 131 -9.93 19.57 -6.62
N GLY A 132 -9.51 18.47 -5.98
CA GLY A 132 -10.23 17.21 -5.98
C GLY A 132 -11.68 17.35 -5.50
N ASN A 133 -11.94 18.12 -4.44
CA ASN A 133 -13.30 18.41 -3.98
C ASN A 133 -14.12 19.23 -5.00
N LYS A 134 -13.50 20.04 -5.86
CA LYS A 134 -14.19 20.92 -6.82
C LYS A 134 -14.46 20.29 -8.19
N ILE A 135 -13.60 19.40 -8.68
CA ILE A 135 -13.71 18.83 -10.05
C ILE A 135 -13.80 17.28 -10.12
N LEU A 136 -13.39 16.58 -9.06
CA LEU A 136 -13.26 15.12 -9.08
C LEU A 136 -14.32 14.44 -8.19
N PHE A 137 -14.49 14.92 -6.96
CA PHE A 137 -15.35 14.36 -5.91
C PHE A 137 -16.58 15.24 -5.57
N ASN A 138 -16.88 16.26 -6.38
CA ASN A 138 -18.14 17.00 -6.32
C ASN A 138 -19.32 16.14 -6.83
N PRO A 139 -20.57 16.47 -6.49
CA PRO A 139 -21.74 15.96 -7.21
C PRO A 139 -21.58 16.23 -8.71
N SER A 140 -21.88 15.22 -9.54
CA SER A 140 -21.64 15.21 -10.99
C SER A 140 -20.17 15.42 -11.44
N GLY A 141 -19.21 15.26 -10.53
CA GLY A 141 -17.77 15.34 -10.82
C GLY A 141 -17.22 14.13 -11.58
N LEU A 142 -15.94 14.20 -11.96
CA LEU A 142 -15.30 13.19 -12.84
C LEU A 142 -15.35 11.76 -12.28
N ILE A 143 -15.40 11.56 -10.95
CA ILE A 143 -15.66 10.22 -10.36
C ILE A 143 -17.04 9.71 -10.75
N ASN A 144 -18.09 10.46 -10.43
CA ASN A 144 -19.47 10.01 -10.63
C ASN A 144 -19.77 9.76 -12.11
N GLN A 145 -19.16 10.53 -13.01
CA GLN A 145 -19.27 10.31 -14.46
C GLN A 145 -18.67 8.97 -14.91
N ASN A 146 -17.47 8.61 -14.41
CA ASN A 146 -16.64 7.56 -15.02
C ASN A 146 -16.52 6.26 -14.20
N PHE A 147 -16.81 6.28 -12.90
CA PHE A 147 -16.60 5.13 -12.00
C PHE A 147 -17.93 4.48 -11.57
N ALA A 148 -17.86 3.22 -11.15
CA ALA A 148 -19.02 2.49 -10.64
C ALA A 148 -19.46 2.99 -9.26
N PHE A 149 -18.51 3.30 -8.37
CA PHE A 149 -18.77 3.87 -7.04
C PHE A 149 -18.85 5.41 -7.09
N SER A 150 -19.78 5.97 -6.33
CA SER A 150 -19.96 7.43 -6.22
C SER A 150 -18.85 8.11 -5.40
N ASN A 151 -18.77 9.44 -5.49
CA ASN A 151 -17.98 10.27 -4.59
C ASN A 151 -18.29 10.04 -3.10
N VAL A 152 -19.53 9.70 -2.72
CA VAL A 152 -19.89 9.35 -1.33
C VAL A 152 -19.22 8.04 -0.92
N ALA A 153 -19.30 7.01 -1.77
CA ALA A 153 -18.64 5.72 -1.55
C ALA A 153 -17.10 5.88 -1.43
N ILE A 154 -16.45 6.64 -2.32
CA ILE A 154 -14.99 6.87 -2.24
C ILE A 154 -14.61 7.65 -0.96
N ARG A 155 -15.43 8.60 -0.51
CA ARG A 155 -15.20 9.31 0.77
C ARG A 155 -15.31 8.37 1.97
N LYS A 156 -16.31 7.47 2.00
CA LYS A 156 -16.40 6.43 3.03
C LYS A 156 -15.17 5.51 3.03
N PHE A 157 -14.72 5.05 1.86
CA PHE A 157 -13.52 4.22 1.73
C PHE A 157 -12.28 4.91 2.29
N ALA A 158 -12.08 6.19 1.96
CA ALA A 158 -10.97 6.97 2.49
C ALA A 158 -11.03 7.11 4.03
N THR A 159 -12.21 7.26 4.62
CA THR A 159 -12.41 7.30 6.08
C THR A 159 -12.15 5.94 6.72
N ASP A 160 -12.77 4.86 6.23
CA ASP A 160 -12.69 3.51 6.79
C ASP A 160 -11.24 2.98 6.79
N PHE A 161 -10.48 3.24 5.72
CA PHE A 161 -9.11 2.73 5.55
C PHE A 161 -8.03 3.59 6.21
N TYR A 162 -8.35 4.80 6.67
CA TYR A 162 -7.35 5.70 7.25
C TYR A 162 -6.78 5.19 8.58
N PRO A 163 -7.57 4.77 9.60
CA PRO A 163 -7.01 4.42 10.91
C PRO A 163 -6.09 3.20 10.90
N THR A 164 -6.39 2.20 10.04
CA THR A 164 -5.78 0.86 10.08
C THR A 164 -4.78 0.60 8.96
N ILE A 165 -5.06 1.08 7.74
CA ILE A 165 -4.26 0.75 6.55
C ILE A 165 -3.33 1.90 6.15
N ALA A 166 -3.83 3.13 6.02
CA ALA A 166 -3.04 4.24 5.49
C ALA A 166 -2.32 5.08 6.57
N GLY A 167 -3.01 5.38 7.67
CA GLY A 167 -2.57 6.20 8.80
C GLY A 167 -1.27 5.76 9.50
N PRO A 168 -1.05 4.45 9.74
CA PRO A 168 0.11 3.96 10.50
C PRO A 168 1.48 4.17 9.80
N VAL A 169 2.05 5.39 9.93
CA VAL A 169 3.27 5.86 9.25
C VAL A 169 4.43 4.87 9.31
N ARG A 170 4.78 4.36 10.50
CA ARG A 170 5.91 3.44 10.69
C ARG A 170 5.64 2.04 10.09
N SER A 171 4.41 1.54 10.21
CA SER A 171 3.97 0.28 9.59
C SER A 171 4.02 0.35 8.06
N ASN A 172 3.85 1.55 7.51
CA ASN A 172 3.92 1.84 6.08
C ASN A 172 5.33 2.21 5.57
N TYR A 173 6.38 2.07 6.39
CA TYR A 173 7.75 2.04 5.87
C TYR A 173 7.91 0.87 4.90
N PHE A 174 8.44 1.15 3.70
CA PHE A 174 8.48 0.25 2.53
C PHE A 174 8.73 -1.24 2.85
N GLU A 175 9.87 -1.57 3.46
CA GLU A 175 10.19 -2.96 3.81
C GLU A 175 9.33 -3.51 4.96
N ALA A 176 8.91 -2.68 5.92
CA ALA A 176 8.08 -3.12 7.03
C ALA A 176 6.68 -3.55 6.56
N ASN A 177 6.08 -2.77 5.65
CA ASN A 177 4.80 -3.07 5.01
C ASN A 177 4.86 -4.33 4.11
N LEU A 178 5.98 -4.52 3.40
CA LEU A 178 6.20 -5.70 2.55
C LEU A 178 6.47 -6.98 3.37
N ARG A 179 7.19 -6.87 4.50
CA ARG A 179 7.42 -7.98 5.44
C ARG A 179 6.15 -8.34 6.21
N SER A 180 5.35 -7.36 6.67
CA SER A 180 4.10 -7.64 7.40
C SER A 180 3.09 -8.40 6.54
N ARG A 181 3.01 -8.08 5.24
CA ARG A 181 2.20 -8.83 4.25
C ARG A 181 2.84 -10.13 3.74
N GLY A 182 4.01 -10.53 4.26
CA GLY A 182 4.66 -11.79 3.92
C GLY A 182 5.23 -11.86 2.50
N LEU A 183 5.64 -10.73 1.93
CA LEU A 183 6.15 -10.63 0.56
C LEU A 183 7.69 -10.55 0.46
N LEU A 184 8.42 -10.50 1.59
CA LEU A 184 9.89 -10.44 1.64
C LEU A 184 10.46 -11.26 2.81
N ASN A 185 11.49 -12.06 2.53
CA ASN A 185 12.32 -12.77 3.52
C ASN A 185 11.49 -13.59 4.53
N VAL A 186 10.56 -14.41 4.04
CA VAL A 186 9.67 -15.19 4.92
C VAL A 186 10.31 -16.53 5.26
N THR A 187 10.70 -16.70 6.52
CA THR A 187 11.35 -17.93 7.01
C THR A 187 10.53 -19.19 6.68
N HIS A 188 11.22 -20.23 6.23
CA HIS A 188 10.64 -21.54 5.82
C HIS A 188 9.62 -21.47 4.67
N ARG A 189 9.75 -20.52 3.74
CA ARG A 189 8.93 -20.40 2.52
C ARG A 189 9.75 -19.89 1.33
N PRO A 190 9.33 -20.16 0.08
CA PRO A 190 9.98 -19.55 -1.09
C PRO A 190 9.70 -18.05 -1.15
N ASP A 191 10.74 -17.26 -1.41
CA ASP A 191 10.62 -15.85 -1.78
C ASP A 191 9.95 -15.69 -3.16
N LEU A 192 9.47 -14.48 -3.47
CA LEU A 192 8.89 -14.16 -4.78
C LEU A 192 10.01 -13.98 -5.82
N PRO A 193 10.13 -14.85 -6.86
CA PRO A 193 11.27 -14.81 -7.79
C PRO A 193 11.31 -13.53 -8.62
N HIS A 194 10.15 -12.91 -8.88
CA HIS A 194 10.04 -11.64 -9.58
C HIS A 194 9.15 -10.66 -8.82
N PHE A 195 9.74 -9.64 -8.20
CA PHE A 195 9.01 -8.56 -7.54
C PHE A 195 9.50 -7.17 -8.02
N PRO A 196 9.05 -6.69 -9.20
CA PRO A 196 9.55 -5.45 -9.81
C PRO A 196 9.43 -4.22 -8.90
N PHE A 197 8.27 -4.00 -8.27
CA PHE A 197 8.07 -2.87 -7.35
C PHE A 197 9.07 -2.86 -6.19
N TYR A 198 9.36 -4.04 -5.60
CA TYR A 198 10.38 -4.13 -4.56
C TYR A 198 11.78 -3.82 -5.11
N LYS A 199 12.16 -4.43 -6.24
CA LYS A 199 13.48 -4.26 -6.87
C LYS A 199 13.81 -2.80 -7.15
N ASP A 200 12.90 -2.08 -7.80
CA ASP A 200 13.13 -0.70 -8.21
C ASP A 200 12.91 0.28 -7.05
N GLY A 201 11.88 0.07 -6.23
CA GLY A 201 11.63 0.87 -5.03
C GLY A 201 12.78 0.77 -4.02
N ALA A 202 13.37 -0.41 -3.81
CA ALA A 202 14.54 -0.58 -2.94
C ALA A 202 15.78 0.14 -3.48
N ARG A 203 15.96 0.24 -4.81
CA ARG A 203 17.03 1.03 -5.43
C ARG A 203 16.82 2.53 -5.19
N ILE A 204 15.61 3.04 -5.45
CA ILE A 204 15.25 4.46 -5.28
C ILE A 204 15.37 4.86 -3.81
N ILE A 205 14.78 4.09 -2.89
CA ILE A 205 14.80 4.37 -1.45
C ILE A 205 16.22 4.28 -0.87
N ARG A 206 17.10 3.44 -1.43
CA ARG A 206 18.53 3.43 -1.06
C ARG A 206 19.20 4.76 -1.40
N VAL A 207 18.99 5.31 -2.60
CA VAL A 207 19.54 6.60 -3.02
C VAL A 207 19.00 7.74 -2.16
N ILE A 208 17.67 7.78 -1.92
CA ILE A 208 17.04 8.76 -1.03
C ILE A 208 17.62 8.66 0.39
N ARG A 209 17.73 7.45 0.96
CA ARG A 209 18.34 7.24 2.28
C ARG A 209 19.80 7.71 2.34
N THR A 210 20.58 7.57 1.27
CA THR A 210 21.96 8.12 1.22
C THR A 210 21.95 9.64 1.25
N PHE A 211 21.12 10.30 0.43
CA PHE A 211 20.98 11.77 0.46
C PHE A 211 20.54 12.28 1.84
N ILE A 212 19.46 11.72 2.40
CA ILE A 212 18.92 12.13 3.70
C ILE A 212 19.94 11.91 4.83
N LYS A 213 20.71 10.81 4.81
CA LYS A 213 21.81 10.59 5.78
C LYS A 213 22.89 11.66 5.68
N SER A 214 23.28 12.09 4.48
CA SER A 214 24.26 13.16 4.28
C SER A 214 23.72 14.51 4.76
N PHE A 215 22.46 14.83 4.40
CA PHE A 215 21.77 16.05 4.85
C PHE A 215 21.68 16.12 6.39
N VAL A 216 21.20 15.06 7.06
CA VAL A 216 21.11 15.00 8.52
C VAL A 216 22.49 15.17 9.17
N LYS A 217 23.55 14.57 8.61
CA LYS A 217 24.93 14.76 9.09
C LYS A 217 25.49 16.17 8.88
N SER A 218 25.08 16.88 7.82
CA SER A 218 25.47 18.28 7.61
C SER A 218 24.73 19.25 8.53
N THR A 219 23.48 18.94 8.89
CA THR A 219 22.67 19.76 9.81
C THR A 219 23.03 19.50 11.28
N TYR A 220 23.14 18.23 11.68
CA TYR A 220 23.34 17.83 13.07
C TYR A 220 24.70 17.16 13.27
N LYS A 221 25.59 17.84 13.99
CA LYS A 221 26.95 17.34 14.29
C LYS A 221 26.97 16.09 15.19
N SER A 222 25.89 15.84 15.95
CA SER A 222 25.69 14.61 16.72
C SER A 222 24.23 14.50 17.20
N ASP A 223 23.84 13.29 17.62
CA ASP A 223 22.52 13.00 18.20
C ASP A 223 22.23 13.86 19.45
N LYS A 224 23.27 14.32 20.17
CA LYS A 224 23.14 15.24 21.32
C LYS A 224 22.74 16.67 20.92
N VAL A 225 22.93 17.05 19.66
CA VAL A 225 22.44 18.31 19.09
C VAL A 225 21.01 18.12 18.60
N LEU A 226 20.74 17.01 17.89
CA LEU A 226 19.41 16.63 17.42
C LEU A 226 18.39 16.51 18.58
N ALA A 227 18.77 15.88 19.69
CA ALA A 227 17.92 15.75 20.89
C ALA A 227 17.76 17.05 21.70
N LYS A 228 18.40 18.16 21.28
CA LYS A 228 18.24 19.51 21.83
C LYS A 228 17.57 20.48 20.85
N ASP A 229 17.22 20.00 19.66
CA ASP A 229 16.44 20.74 18.68
C ASP A 229 14.98 20.78 19.13
N TRP A 230 14.62 21.84 19.84
CA TRP A 230 13.29 22.04 20.42
C TRP A 230 12.21 22.32 19.37
N GLU A 231 12.57 22.85 18.20
CA GLU A 231 11.65 22.98 17.07
C GLU A 231 11.27 21.59 16.55
N LEU A 232 12.23 20.67 16.44
CA LEU A 232 11.99 19.30 16.01
C LEU A 232 11.36 18.39 17.08
N GLN A 233 11.40 18.76 18.37
CA GLN A 233 10.76 18.00 19.46
C GLN A 233 9.32 18.45 19.78
N ALA A 234 8.84 19.54 19.17
CA ALA A 234 7.54 20.16 19.45
C ALA A 234 6.41 19.70 18.51
#